data_AF-A0AAD5XVA3-F1
#
_entry.id   AF-A0AAD5XVA3-F1
#
_cell.length_a   1.000
_cell.length_b   1.000
_cell.length_c   1.000
_cell.angle_alpha   90.00
_cell.angle_beta   90.00
_cell.angle_gamma   90.00
#
_symmetry.space_group_name_H-M   'P 1'
#
loop_
_entity.id
_entity.type
_entity.pdbx_description
1 polymer ?
#
loop_
_entity_poly.entity_id
_entity_poly.type
_entity_poly.pdbx_seq_one_letter_code
_entity_poly.pdbx_strand_id
1 'polypeptide(L)'
;KDFFQLKDIEKIASKEKGVTLNTVKDILDGLSNYFWNFPSTAYQQKKRLLDESNVEKNKLNLLIKNLTDEYEIHIQGREKSDEREIKL
;
A
#
# COMPACT_ATOMS: atom_id res chain seq x y z
N LYS A 1 -3.81 20.45 11.84
CA LYS A 1 -4.18 21.23 10.63
C LYS A 1 -3.07 22.22 10.49
N ASP A 2 -2.25 22.05 9.46
CA ASP A 2 -0.99 22.79 9.39
C ASP A 2 -1.16 23.87 8.33
N PHE A 3 -0.90 25.09 8.75
CA PHE A 3 -1.05 26.30 7.96
C PHE A 3 0.35 26.82 7.68
N PHE A 4 0.63 27.05 6.40
CA PHE A 4 1.94 27.53 5.97
C PHE A 4 1.76 28.85 5.24
N GLN A 5 2.54 29.85 5.66
CA GLN A 5 2.74 31.04 4.85
C GLN A 5 3.77 30.76 3.76
N LEU A 6 3.79 31.58 2.71
CA LEU A 6 4.78 31.46 1.62
C LEU A 6 6.22 31.33 2.14
N LYS A 7 6.58 32.13 3.15
CA LYS A 7 7.91 32.09 3.79
C LYS A 7 8.23 30.76 4.46
N ASP A 8 7.22 30.08 5.02
CA ASP A 8 7.41 28.78 5.66
C ASP A 8 7.68 27.70 4.60
N ILE A 9 6.96 27.75 3.47
CA ILE A 9 7.16 26.83 2.34
C ILE A 9 8.52 27.05 1.70
N GLU A 10 8.90 28.30 1.46
CA GLU A 10 10.22 28.69 0.97
C GLU A 10 11.35 28.11 1.82
N LYS A 11 11.21 28.19 3.14
CA LYS A 11 12.19 27.64 4.10
C LYS A 11 12.22 26.12 4.09
N ILE A 12 11.07 25.45 4.02
CA ILE A 12 10.98 23.98 3.94
C ILE A 12 11.56 23.48 2.61
N ALA A 13 11.20 24.10 1.49
CA ALA A 13 11.66 23.72 0.16
C ALA A 13 13.18 23.90 0.00
N SER A 14 13.73 24.99 0.52
CA SER A 14 15.19 25.19 0.53
C SER A 14 15.90 24.18 1.43
N LYS A 15 15.37 23.90 2.62
CA LYS A 15 16.01 23.02 3.62
C LYS A 15 15.89 21.53 3.29
N GLU A 16 14.73 21.06 2.86
CA GLU A 16 14.43 19.63 2.66
C GLU A 16 14.60 19.17 1.21
N LYS A 17 14.37 20.08 0.26
CA LYS A 17 14.34 19.74 -1.17
C LYS A 17 15.44 20.43 -1.97
N GLY A 18 16.23 21.32 -1.34
CA GLY A 18 17.31 22.05 -2.00
C GLY A 18 16.85 22.98 -3.12
N VAL A 19 15.56 23.36 -3.13
CA VAL A 19 14.97 24.18 -4.19
C VAL A 19 15.26 25.65 -3.94
N THR A 20 15.68 26.37 -4.98
CA THR A 20 15.95 27.80 -4.94
C THR A 20 14.66 28.59 -4.71
N LEU A 21 14.70 29.63 -3.87
CA LEU A 21 13.53 30.44 -3.46
C LEU A 21 12.73 30.99 -4.66
N ASN A 22 13.42 31.46 -5.70
CA ASN A 22 12.76 31.98 -6.91
C ASN A 22 11.93 30.90 -7.61
N THR A 23 12.41 29.66 -7.66
CA THR A 23 11.66 28.54 -8.25
C THR A 23 10.43 28.17 -7.43
N VAL A 24 10.53 28.26 -6.10
CA VAL A 24 9.37 28.07 -5.20
C VAL A 24 8.31 29.13 -5.50
N LYS A 25 8.75 30.38 -5.65
CA LYS A 25 7.87 31.48 -6.03
C LYS A 25 7.27 31.28 -7.42
N ASP A 26 8.04 30.92 -8.44
CA ASP A 26 7.55 30.70 -9.81
C ASP A 26 6.47 29.60 -9.88
N ILE A 27 6.62 28.54 -9.08
CA ILE A 27 5.63 27.45 -8.97
C ILE A 27 4.36 27.91 -8.24
N LEU A 28 4.50 28.84 -7.28
CA LEU A 28 3.41 29.31 -6.42
C LEU A 28 2.77 30.62 -6.91
N ASP A 29 3.38 31.37 -7.83
CA ASP A 29 2.97 32.73 -8.26
C ASP A 29 1.60 32.76 -8.96
N GLY A 30 0.97 31.60 -9.20
CA GLY A 30 -0.42 31.45 -9.66
C GLY A 30 -1.41 30.94 -8.61
N LEU A 31 -0.98 30.66 -7.38
CA LEU A 31 -1.76 30.11 -6.27
C LEU A 31 -1.75 31.10 -5.10
N SER A 32 -2.87 31.21 -4.37
CA SER A 32 -3.02 32.20 -3.30
C SER A 32 -1.94 32.10 -2.22
N ASN A 33 -1.68 33.20 -1.50
CA ASN A 33 -0.63 33.33 -0.46
C ASN A 33 -0.77 32.39 0.76
N TYR A 34 -1.76 31.51 0.76
CA TYR A 34 -2.09 30.63 1.87
C TYR A 34 -2.21 29.19 1.40
N PHE A 35 -1.40 28.32 2.00
CA PHE A 35 -1.32 26.92 1.61
C PHE A 35 -1.79 26.02 2.75
N TRP A 36 -2.55 24.98 2.40
CA TRP A 36 -3.03 23.98 3.33
C TRP A 36 -2.60 22.59 2.87
N ASN A 37 -2.23 21.75 3.83
CA ASN A 37 -2.14 20.31 3.61
C ASN A 37 -3.21 19.64 4.48
N PHE A 38 -4.02 18.77 3.88
CA PHE A 38 -4.99 17.98 4.64
C PHE A 38 -4.28 16.72 5.15
N PRO A 39 -4.13 16.55 6.48
CA PRO A 39 -3.51 15.35 7.04
C PRO A 39 -4.23 14.06 6.62
N SER A 40 -5.54 14.19 6.35
CA SER A 40 -6.39 13.11 5.91
C SER A 40 -6.02 12.58 4.53
N THR A 41 -5.40 13.35 3.63
CA THR A 41 -5.14 12.86 2.26
C THR A 41 -4.05 11.80 2.25
N ALA A 42 -2.94 12.05 2.94
CA ALA A 42 -1.86 11.07 3.10
C ALA A 42 -2.36 9.84 3.89
N TYR A 43 -3.11 10.07 4.96
CA TYR A 43 -3.71 9.00 5.75
C TYR A 43 -4.70 8.15 4.93
N GLN A 44 -5.58 8.78 4.16
CA GLN A 44 -6.58 8.10 3.32
C GLN A 44 -5.92 7.30 2.20
N GLN A 45 -4.86 7.82 1.56
CA GLN A 45 -4.10 7.06 0.56
C GLN A 45 -3.45 5.82 1.19
N LYS A 46 -2.81 5.97 2.37
CA LYS A 46 -2.21 4.84 3.08
C LYS A 46 -3.24 3.83 3.54
N LYS A 47 -4.39 4.30 4.04
CA LYS A 47 -5.51 3.44 4.45
C LYS A 47 -6.08 2.66 3.26
N ARG A 48 -6.29 3.31 2.12
CA ARG A 48 -6.78 2.65 0.90
C ARG A 48 -5.83 1.53 0.45
N LEU A 49 -4.53 1.82 0.38
CA LEU A 49 -3.51 0.82 0.01
C LEU A 49 -3.49 -0.37 0.98
N LEU A 50 -3.64 -0.10 2.28
CA LEU A 50 -3.72 -1.15 3.31
C LEU A 50 -4.97 -2.02 3.13
N ASP A 51 -6.12 -1.39 2.89
CA ASP A 51 -7.40 -2.09 2.68
C ASP A 51 -7.35 -2.95 1.41
N GLU A 52 -6.81 -2.43 0.31
CA GLU A 52 -6.59 -3.18 -0.95
C GLU A 52 -5.71 -4.41 -0.73
N SER A 53 -4.57 -4.25 -0.03
CA SER A 53 -3.66 -5.35 0.27
C SER A 53 -4.30 -6.41 1.18
N ASN A 54 -5.11 -6.00 2.16
CA ASN A 54 -5.85 -6.92 3.01
C ASN A 54 -6.90 -7.73 2.24
N VAL A 55 -7.58 -7.11 1.28
CA VAL A 55 -8.53 -7.82 0.39
C VAL A 55 -7.82 -8.90 -0.42
N GLU A 56 -6.67 -8.59 -1.00
CA GLU A 56 -5.88 -9.56 -1.77
C GLU A 56 -5.37 -10.72 -0.91
N LYS A 57 -4.81 -10.40 0.26
CA LYS A 57 -4.38 -11.40 1.25
C LYS A 57 -5.52 -12.32 1.66
N ASN A 58 -6.71 -11.79 1.90
CA ASN A 58 -7.86 -12.60 2.29
C ASN A 58 -8.31 -13.53 1.15
N LYS A 59 -8.27 -13.07 -0.10
CA LYS A 59 -8.54 -13.92 -1.27
C LYS A 59 -7.55 -15.08 -1.38
N LEU A 60 -6.25 -14.79 -1.22
CA LEU A 60 -5.20 -15.82 -1.26
C LEU A 60 -5.36 -16.84 -0.13
N ASN A 61 -5.65 -16.38 1.09
CA ASN A 61 -5.90 -17.28 2.22
C ASN A 61 -7.11 -18.18 1.99
N LEU A 62 -8.18 -17.65 1.39
CA LEU A 62 -9.34 -18.47 1.03
C LEU A 62 -9.00 -19.51 -0.03
N LEU A 63 -8.23 -19.13 -1.05
CA LEU A 63 -7.78 -20.07 -2.09
C LEU A 63 -6.89 -21.17 -1.52
N ILE A 64 -5.93 -20.82 -0.67
CA ILE A 64 -5.07 -21.79 0.03
C ILE A 64 -5.94 -22.76 0.82
N LYS A 65 -6.91 -22.26 1.59
CA LYS A 65 -7.80 -23.10 2.37
C LYS A 65 -8.60 -24.06 1.48
N ASN A 66 -9.19 -23.58 0.39
CA ASN A 66 -9.95 -24.44 -0.51
C ASN A 66 -9.05 -25.53 -1.13
N LEU A 67 -7.83 -25.18 -1.53
CA LEU A 67 -6.87 -26.14 -2.09
C LEU A 67 -6.41 -27.16 -1.04
N THR A 68 -6.20 -26.75 0.21
CA THR A 68 -5.87 -27.70 1.29
C THR A 68 -7.02 -28.62 1.59
N ASP A 69 -8.25 -28.10 1.63
CA ASP A 69 -9.46 -28.91 1.85
C ASP A 69 -9.65 -29.92 0.69
N GLU A 70 -9.46 -29.50 -0.57
CA GLU A 70 -9.46 -30.40 -1.74
C GLU A 70 -8.34 -31.44 -1.68
N TYR A 71 -7.13 -31.03 -1.30
CA TYR A 71 -6.00 -31.93 -1.15
C TYR A 71 -6.25 -33.00 -0.09
N GLU A 72 -6.81 -32.62 1.07
CA GLU A 72 -7.19 -33.56 2.13
C GLU A 72 -8.25 -34.56 1.66
N ILE A 73 -9.28 -34.10 0.95
CA ILE A 73 -10.29 -34.98 0.34
C ILE A 73 -9.63 -35.98 -0.62
N HIS A 74 -8.70 -35.53 -1.45
CA HIS A 74 -8.01 -36.40 -2.41
C HIS A 74 -7.02 -37.39 -1.76
N ILE A 75 -6.46 -37.06 -0.59
CA ILE A 75 -5.61 -37.96 0.18
C ILE A 75 -6.41 -39.04 0.90
N GLN A 76 -7.61 -38.75 1.39
CA GLN A 76 -8.43 -39.72 2.14
C GLN A 76 -8.72 -41.01 1.35
N GLY A 77 -8.75 -40.96 0.01
CA GLY A 77 -8.89 -42.15 -0.86
C GLY A 77 -7.56 -42.74 -1.37
N ARG A 78 -6.42 -42.19 -0.94
CA ARG A 78 -5.06 -42.56 -1.37
C ARG A 78 -4.16 -42.76 -0.17
N GLU A 79 -4.54 -43.67 0.74
CA GLU A 79 -3.60 -44.15 1.74
C GLU A 79 -2.39 -44.78 1.03
N LYS A 80 -1.18 -44.40 1.47
CA LYS A 80 0.05 -45.05 1.04
C LYS A 80 0.07 -46.45 1.65
N SER A 81 -0.47 -47.42 0.92
CA SER A 81 -0.30 -48.84 1.21
C SER A 81 0.85 -49.38 0.35
N ASP A 82 1.66 -50.26 0.94
CA ASP A 82 2.83 -50.90 0.31
C ASP A 82 2.47 -51.60 -1.02
N GLU A 83 1.21 -52.03 -1.19
CA GLU A 83 0.68 -52.61 -2.44
C GLU A 83 0.75 -51.66 -3.65
N ARG A 84 0.87 -50.34 -3.42
CA ARG A 84 0.86 -49.31 -4.47
C ARG A 84 2.25 -48.92 -4.96
N GLU A 85 3.31 -49.12 -4.17
CA GLU A 85 4.70 -48.88 -4.59
C GLU A 85 5.25 -50.00 -5.49
N ILE A 86 4.70 -51.22 -5.40
CA ILE A 86 5.19 -52.40 -6.15
C ILE A 86 4.79 -52.37 -7.65
N LYS A 87 3.90 -51.46 -8.07
CA LYS A 87 3.35 -51.39 -9.45
C LYS A 87 3.93 -50.29 -10.35
N LEU A 88 5.01 -49.61 -9.93
CA LEU A 88 5.80 -48.71 -10.78
C LEU A 88 7.06 -49.42 -11.28
#